data_AF-A0A7X9PPU3-F1
#
_entry.id   AF-A0A7X9PPU3-F1
#
_cell.length_a   1.000
_cell.length_b   1.000
_cell.length_c   1.000
_cell.angle_alpha   90.00
_cell.angle_beta   90.00
_cell.angle_gamma   90.00
#
_symmetry.space_group_name_H-M   'P 1'
#
loop_
_entity.id
_entity.type
_entity.pdbx_description
1 polymer ?
#
loop_
_entity_poly.entity_id
_entity_poly.type
_entity_poly.pdbx_seq_one_letter_code
_entity_poly.pdbx_strand_id
1 'polypeptide(L)'
;RKFINMPRVSGTVLRNNEVTNFYEIQAKGMLFCTFIATLMACFISFGVVYNNARIAFSERSRELSSLRVLGYTRGEISYILLGELALITCIAIPLGFIMGYWLCTYIAHALASDLFRVPVTISSKTFSLAALVILASASVSGMIVRHKLDHLDLVEVLKTRE
;
A
#
# COMPACT_ATOMS: atom_id res chain seq x y z
N ARG A 1 -23.28 59.13 30.91
CA ARG A 1 -23.25 58.46 29.58
C ARG A 1 -22.23 57.32 29.62
N LYS A 2 -22.55 56.16 30.22
CA LYS A 2 -21.69 54.97 30.15
C LYS A 2 -22.53 53.77 30.57
N PHE A 3 -23.20 53.17 29.61
CA PHE A 3 -23.87 51.90 29.80
C PHE A 3 -23.39 50.92 28.74
N ILE A 4 -22.72 49.89 29.23
CA ILE A 4 -23.02 48.50 28.88
C ILE A 4 -22.43 48.03 27.53
N ASN A 5 -21.10 47.93 27.51
CA ASN A 5 -20.43 46.87 26.74
C ASN A 5 -20.67 45.52 27.45
N MET A 6 -21.86 44.95 27.27
CA MET A 6 -22.10 43.54 27.62
C MET A 6 -22.08 42.71 26.33
N PRO A 7 -21.10 41.81 26.14
CA PRO A 7 -21.11 40.91 25.00
C PRO A 7 -22.18 39.84 25.25
N ARG A 8 -23.37 40.05 24.70
CA ARG A 8 -24.52 39.13 24.82
C ARG A 8 -24.46 37.92 23.88
N VAL A 9 -23.29 37.63 23.30
CA VAL A 9 -23.09 36.55 22.31
C VAL A 9 -21.78 35.78 22.57
N SER A 10 -21.47 35.47 23.83
CA SER A 10 -20.32 34.60 24.16
C SER A 10 -20.72 33.14 24.45
N GLY A 11 -21.95 32.90 24.93
CA GLY A 11 -22.40 31.57 25.35
C GLY A 11 -22.75 30.60 24.20
N THR A 12 -23.17 31.12 23.04
CA THR A 12 -23.51 30.28 21.88
C THR A 12 -22.31 29.98 20.99
N VAL A 13 -21.30 30.87 20.97
CA VAL A 13 -20.05 30.68 20.23
C VAL A 13 -19.12 29.67 20.92
N LEU A 14 -19.07 29.67 22.26
CA LEU A 14 -18.31 28.67 23.02
C LEU A 14 -18.83 27.25 22.75
N ARG A 15 -20.14 26.99 22.82
CA ARG A 15 -20.70 25.64 22.62
C ARG A 15 -20.48 25.09 21.21
N ASN A 16 -20.61 25.91 20.17
CA ASN A 16 -20.32 25.47 18.80
C ASN A 16 -18.82 25.24 18.59
N ASN A 17 -17.96 26.09 19.15
CA ASN A 17 -16.50 25.91 19.05
C ASN A 17 -16.02 24.65 19.79
N GLU A 18 -16.59 24.31 20.94
CA GLU A 18 -16.25 23.06 21.66
C GLU A 18 -16.67 21.81 20.89
N VAL A 19 -17.85 21.83 20.23
CA VAL A 19 -18.30 20.71 19.40
C VAL A 19 -17.42 20.58 18.15
N THR A 20 -17.06 21.69 17.49
CA THR A 20 -16.14 21.67 16.35
C THR A 20 -14.75 21.20 16.75
N ASN A 21 -14.22 21.64 17.92
CA ASN A 21 -12.95 21.15 18.45
C ASN A 21 -13.00 19.66 18.79
N PHE A 22 -14.11 19.16 19.34
CA PHE A 22 -14.27 17.73 19.62
C PHE A 22 -14.21 16.89 18.34
N TYR A 23 -14.92 17.31 17.28
CA TYR A 23 -14.82 16.67 15.97
C TYR A 23 -13.44 16.81 15.34
N GLU A 24 -12.77 17.96 15.46
CA GLU A 24 -11.41 18.17 14.95
C GLU A 24 -10.38 17.28 15.66
N ILE A 25 -10.42 17.19 16.99
CA ILE A 25 -9.48 16.37 17.77
C ILE A 25 -9.71 14.89 17.47
N GLN A 26 -10.97 14.46 17.39
CA GLN A 26 -11.32 13.08 17.02
C GLN A 26 -10.86 12.75 15.58
N ALA A 27 -11.12 13.64 14.63
CA ALA A 27 -10.70 13.47 13.24
C ALA A 27 -9.17 13.47 13.10
N LYS A 28 -8.45 14.35 13.80
CA LYS A 28 -6.98 14.37 13.83
C LYS A 28 -6.41 13.07 14.39
N GLY A 29 -6.98 12.53 15.47
CA GLY A 29 -6.57 11.25 16.03
C GLY A 29 -6.80 10.08 15.06
N MET A 30 -7.96 10.04 14.41
CA MET A 30 -8.28 9.02 13.40
C MET A 30 -7.33 9.11 12.19
N LEU A 31 -7.11 10.31 11.65
CA LEU A 31 -6.18 10.55 10.54
C LEU A 31 -4.75 10.14 10.90
N PHE A 32 -4.29 10.44 12.12
CA PHE A 32 -2.96 10.05 12.59
C PHE A 32 -2.80 8.52 12.64
N CYS A 33 -3.77 7.81 13.22
CA CYS A 33 -3.76 6.34 13.24
C CYS A 33 -3.82 5.75 11.82
N THR A 34 -4.70 6.28 10.95
CA THR A 34 -4.80 5.84 9.55
C THR A 34 -3.49 6.08 8.81
N PHE A 35 -2.84 7.23 8.99
CA PHE A 35 -1.56 7.54 8.37
C PHE A 35 -0.48 6.53 8.75
N ILE A 36 -0.32 6.24 10.04
CA ILE A 36 0.65 5.24 10.52
C ILE A 36 0.33 3.85 9.94
N ALA A 37 -0.95 3.44 9.96
CA ALA A 37 -1.37 2.15 9.42
C ALA A 37 -1.09 2.03 7.91
N THR A 38 -1.38 3.08 7.13
CA THR A 38 -1.07 3.12 5.69
C THR A 38 0.42 3.06 5.43
N LEU A 39 1.23 3.76 6.23
CA LEU A 39 2.68 3.74 6.12
C LEU A 39 3.24 2.34 6.40
N MET A 40 2.78 1.66 7.45
CA MET A 40 3.12 0.26 7.73
C MET A 40 2.68 -0.68 6.60
N ALA A 41 1.47 -0.52 6.08
CA ALA A 41 0.98 -1.31 4.96
C ALA A 41 1.85 -1.14 3.70
N CYS A 42 2.35 0.08 3.43
CA CYS A 42 3.28 0.33 2.33
C CYS A 42 4.59 -0.46 2.52
N PHE A 43 5.19 -0.42 3.71
CA PHE A 43 6.42 -1.17 3.99
C PHE A 43 6.23 -2.68 3.86
N ILE A 44 5.12 -3.21 4.39
CA ILE A 44 4.80 -4.64 4.29
C ILE A 44 4.60 -5.02 2.82
N SER A 45 3.84 -4.23 2.06
CA SER A 45 3.60 -4.48 0.64
C SER A 45 4.91 -4.50 -0.15
N PHE A 46 5.79 -3.51 0.06
CA PHE A 46 7.10 -3.47 -0.55
C PHE A 46 7.95 -4.71 -0.20
N GLY A 47 8.00 -5.07 1.09
CA GLY A 47 8.77 -6.24 1.55
C GLY A 47 8.28 -7.56 0.96
N VAL A 48 6.96 -7.75 0.88
CA VAL A 48 6.34 -8.95 0.29
C VAL A 48 6.65 -9.04 -1.20
N VAL A 49 6.49 -7.94 -1.94
CA VAL A 49 6.77 -7.92 -3.39
C VAL A 49 8.25 -8.17 -3.66
N TYR A 50 9.14 -7.52 -2.90
CA TYR A 50 10.59 -7.77 -3.00
C TYR A 50 10.94 -9.23 -2.73
N ASN A 51 10.36 -9.82 -1.69
CA ASN A 51 10.63 -11.21 -1.35
C ASN A 51 10.11 -12.17 -2.42
N ASN A 52 8.90 -11.95 -2.94
CA ASN A 52 8.35 -12.73 -4.04
C ASN A 52 9.25 -12.66 -5.28
N ALA A 53 9.72 -11.47 -5.65
CA ALA A 53 10.61 -11.32 -6.79
C ALA A 53 11.98 -11.98 -6.56
N ARG A 54 12.50 -11.93 -5.32
CA ARG A 54 13.73 -12.65 -4.93
C ARG A 54 13.56 -14.17 -5.00
N ILE A 55 12.42 -14.70 -4.54
CA ILE A 55 12.09 -16.13 -4.59
C ILE A 55 11.97 -16.58 -6.04
N ALA A 56 11.19 -15.87 -6.86
CA ALA A 56 11.03 -16.16 -8.28
C ALA A 56 12.39 -16.18 -9.01
N PHE A 57 13.29 -15.25 -8.68
CA PHE A 57 14.65 -15.25 -9.20
C PHE A 57 15.46 -16.48 -8.74
N SER A 58 15.40 -16.82 -7.45
CA SER A 58 16.14 -17.96 -6.90
C SER A 58 15.69 -19.30 -7.49
N GLU A 59 14.38 -19.50 -7.66
CA GLU A 59 13.81 -20.70 -8.26
C GLU A 59 14.18 -20.81 -9.74
N ARG A 60 14.10 -19.71 -10.48
CA ARG A 60 14.44 -19.69 -11.90
C ARG A 60 15.92 -19.60 -12.19
N SER A 61 16.81 -19.24 -11.27
CA SER A 61 18.26 -19.18 -11.52
C SER A 61 18.80 -20.44 -12.21
N ARG A 62 18.26 -21.62 -11.86
CA ARG A 62 18.59 -22.90 -12.49
C ARG A 62 18.03 -23.03 -13.92
N GLU A 63 16.80 -22.59 -14.16
CA GLU A 63 16.19 -22.54 -15.50
C GLU A 63 16.87 -21.49 -16.40
N LEU A 64 17.20 -20.32 -15.85
CA LEU A 64 17.90 -19.23 -16.54
C LEU A 64 19.30 -19.64 -16.97
N SER A 65 19.97 -20.47 -16.18
CA SER A 65 21.26 -21.06 -16.56
C SER A 65 21.12 -21.99 -17.78
N SER A 66 20.03 -22.75 -17.89
CA SER A 66 19.73 -23.58 -19.06
C SER A 66 19.37 -22.73 -20.29
N LEU A 67 18.51 -21.71 -20.12
CA LEU A 67 18.16 -20.75 -21.17
C LEU A 67 19.38 -19.97 -21.70
N ARG A 68 20.37 -19.71 -20.85
CA ARG A 68 21.64 -19.11 -21.26
C ARG A 68 22.47 -20.01 -22.16
N VAL A 69 22.45 -21.32 -21.95
CA VAL A 69 23.12 -22.29 -22.85
C VAL A 69 22.43 -22.32 -24.21
N LEU A 70 21.13 -22.03 -24.26
CA LEU A 70 20.35 -21.84 -25.48
C LEU A 70 20.55 -20.47 -26.15
N GLY A 71 21.34 -19.56 -25.57
CA GLY A 71 21.72 -18.28 -26.17
C GLY A 71 20.84 -17.07 -25.79
N TYR A 72 19.92 -17.21 -24.83
CA TYR A 72 19.09 -16.09 -24.38
C TYR A 72 19.89 -15.02 -23.62
N THR A 73 19.53 -13.76 -23.85
CA THR A 73 20.16 -12.59 -23.21
C THR A 73 19.54 -12.28 -21.84
N ARG A 74 20.29 -11.58 -20.97
CA ARG A 74 19.82 -11.16 -19.63
C ARG A 74 18.54 -10.32 -19.68
N GLY A 75 18.39 -9.51 -20.72
CA GLY A 75 17.22 -8.64 -20.92
C GLY A 75 15.95 -9.43 -21.21
N GLU A 76 16.02 -10.46 -22.04
CA GLU A 76 14.88 -11.33 -22.37
C GLU A 76 14.40 -12.11 -21.14
N ILE A 77 15.35 -12.62 -20.36
CA ILE A 77 15.11 -13.29 -19.08
C ILE A 77 14.40 -12.35 -18.09
N SER A 78 14.91 -11.13 -17.93
CA SER A 78 14.30 -10.14 -17.04
C SER A 78 12.91 -9.74 -17.51
N TYR A 79 12.66 -9.67 -18.82
CA TYR A 79 11.35 -9.32 -19.38
C TYR A 79 10.30 -10.39 -19.04
N ILE A 80 10.65 -11.67 -19.17
CA ILE A 80 9.75 -12.79 -18.81
C ILE A 80 9.37 -12.70 -17.32
N LEU A 81 10.35 -12.50 -16.45
CA LEU A 81 10.15 -12.47 -15.00
C LEU A 81 9.35 -11.25 -14.54
N LEU A 82 9.59 -10.08 -15.14
CA LEU A 82 8.79 -8.88 -14.91
C LEU A 82 7.37 -9.03 -15.45
N GLY A 83 7.19 -9.71 -16.59
CA GLY A 83 5.88 -10.01 -17.16
C GLY A 83 5.02 -10.88 -16.23
N GLU A 84 5.62 -11.90 -15.62
CA GLU A 84 4.95 -12.74 -14.62
C GLU A 84 4.57 -11.95 -13.37
N LEU A 85 5.50 -11.14 -12.84
CA LEU A 85 5.23 -10.26 -11.70
C LEU A 85 4.09 -9.28 -12.02
N ALA A 86 4.10 -8.70 -13.21
CA ALA A 86 3.07 -7.77 -13.66
C ALA A 86 1.71 -8.46 -13.80
N LEU A 87 1.67 -9.69 -14.33
CA LEU A 87 0.44 -10.47 -14.47
C LEU A 87 -0.16 -10.81 -13.10
N ILE A 88 0.67 -11.30 -12.17
CA ILE A 88 0.26 -11.58 -10.78
C ILE A 88 -0.27 -10.30 -10.13
N THR A 89 0.44 -9.18 -10.27
CA THR A 89 0.02 -7.88 -9.71
C THR A 89 -1.30 -7.41 -10.31
N CYS A 90 -1.48 -7.57 -11.63
CA CYS A 90 -2.69 -7.18 -12.35
C CYS A 90 -3.92 -7.95 -11.86
N ILE A 91 -3.77 -9.23 -11.49
CA ILE A 91 -4.84 -10.04 -10.92
C ILE A 91 -5.05 -9.72 -9.42
N ALA A 92 -3.96 -9.46 -8.70
CA ALA A 92 -4.02 -9.16 -7.27
C ALA A 92 -4.74 -7.85 -6.94
N ILE A 93 -4.60 -6.80 -7.76
CA ILE A 93 -5.25 -5.50 -7.55
C ILE A 93 -6.78 -5.60 -7.46
N PRO A 94 -7.51 -6.12 -8.47
CA PRO A 94 -8.97 -6.20 -8.42
C PRO A 94 -9.44 -7.13 -7.29
N LEU A 95 -8.71 -8.23 -7.07
CA LEU A 95 -9.05 -9.19 -6.01
C LEU A 95 -8.89 -8.57 -4.61
N GLY A 96 -7.83 -7.77 -4.43
CA GLY A 96 -7.59 -6.98 -3.22
C GLY A 96 -8.65 -5.90 -3.00
N PHE A 97 -9.15 -5.26 -4.06
CA PHE A 97 -10.25 -4.28 -3.93
C PHE A 97 -11.56 -4.93 -3.51
N ILE A 98 -11.89 -6.08 -4.09
CA ILE A 98 -13.10 -6.84 -3.71
C ILE A 98 -13.01 -7.28 -2.24
N MET A 99 -11.89 -7.89 -1.84
CA MET A 99 -11.67 -8.30 -0.44
C MET A 99 -11.66 -7.12 0.52
N GLY A 100 -10.98 -6.03 0.17
CA GLY A 100 -10.90 -4.82 1.00
C GLY A 100 -12.28 -4.18 1.21
N TYR A 101 -13.07 -4.07 0.13
CA TYR A 101 -14.45 -3.58 0.22
C TYR A 101 -15.28 -4.47 1.15
N TRP A 102 -15.23 -5.79 0.94
CA TRP A 102 -15.98 -6.74 1.76
C TRP A 102 -15.59 -6.66 3.23
N LEU A 103 -14.29 -6.60 3.53
CA LEU A 103 -13.77 -6.46 4.89
C LEU A 103 -14.20 -5.14 5.54
N CYS A 104 -14.14 -4.01 4.81
CA CYS A 104 -14.63 -2.73 5.31
C CYS A 104 -16.13 -2.78 5.63
N THR A 105 -16.94 -3.39 4.77
CA THR A 105 -18.38 -3.54 5.03
C THR A 105 -18.65 -4.45 6.22
N TYR A 106 -17.89 -5.54 6.37
CA TYR A 106 -18.02 -6.47 7.49
C TYR A 106 -17.68 -5.78 8.82
N ILE A 107 -16.55 -5.08 8.88
CA ILE A 107 -16.12 -4.32 10.07
C ILE A 107 -17.15 -3.24 10.42
N ALA A 108 -17.68 -2.54 9.42
CA ALA A 108 -18.70 -1.52 9.67
C ALA A 108 -20.01 -2.08 10.22
N HIS A 109 -20.45 -3.26 9.75
CA HIS A 109 -21.60 -3.95 10.32
C HIS A 109 -21.31 -4.46 11.73
N ALA A 110 -20.12 -5.00 11.98
CA ALA A 110 -19.73 -5.49 13.30
C ALA A 110 -19.60 -4.36 14.35
N LEU A 111 -19.21 -3.16 13.93
CA LEU A 111 -19.12 -1.97 14.79
C LEU A 111 -20.45 -1.21 14.92
N ALA A 112 -21.43 -1.49 14.05
CA ALA A 112 -22.75 -0.84 14.12
C ALA A 112 -23.50 -1.31 15.37
N SER A 113 -23.33 -0.57 16.46
CA SER A 113 -24.06 -0.73 17.72
C SER A 113 -25.11 0.39 17.83
N ASP A 114 -26.18 0.20 18.61
CA ASP A 114 -27.37 1.07 18.74
C ASP A 114 -27.12 2.59 18.90
N LEU A 115 -25.90 3.01 19.28
CA LEU A 115 -25.50 4.42 19.45
C LEU A 115 -24.58 4.98 18.34
N PHE A 116 -23.94 4.14 17.53
CA PHE A 116 -22.95 4.55 16.53
C PHE A 116 -23.15 3.82 15.20
N ARG A 117 -23.61 4.56 14.19
CA ARG A 117 -23.67 4.08 12.80
C ARG A 117 -22.51 4.72 12.06
N VAL A 118 -21.46 3.94 11.76
CA VAL A 118 -20.32 4.41 10.97
C VAL A 118 -20.68 4.25 9.49
N PRO A 119 -21.02 5.32 8.75
CA PRO A 119 -21.30 5.20 7.32
C PRO A 119 -20.01 4.86 6.57
N VAL A 120 -20.01 3.73 5.86
CA VAL A 120 -18.88 3.30 5.02
C VAL A 120 -18.84 4.16 3.77
N THR A 121 -18.26 5.35 3.88
CA THR A 121 -18.08 6.26 2.74
C THR A 121 -16.75 5.96 2.05
N ILE A 122 -16.74 4.92 1.21
CA ILE A 122 -15.56 4.56 0.44
C ILE A 122 -15.49 5.48 -0.79
N SER A 123 -14.63 6.49 -0.72
CA SER A 123 -14.39 7.41 -1.84
C SER A 123 -13.52 6.74 -2.91
N SER A 124 -13.80 7.01 -4.19
CA SER A 124 -12.98 6.55 -5.32
C SER A 124 -11.50 6.96 -5.20
N LYS A 125 -11.22 8.06 -4.48
CA LYS A 125 -9.84 8.51 -4.20
C LYS A 125 -9.03 7.48 -3.41
N THR A 126 -9.66 6.77 -2.46
CA THR A 126 -8.99 5.77 -1.63
C THR A 126 -8.55 4.56 -2.45
N PHE A 127 -9.41 4.09 -3.35
CA PHE A 127 -9.06 3.01 -4.28
C PHE A 127 -7.95 3.42 -5.25
N SER A 128 -8.03 4.64 -5.79
CA SER A 128 -6.97 5.15 -6.68
C SER A 128 -5.62 5.25 -5.97
N LEU A 129 -5.59 5.72 -4.72
CA LEU A 129 -4.37 5.82 -3.93
C LEU A 129 -3.82 4.44 -3.59
N ALA A 130 -4.68 3.49 -3.20
CA ALA A 130 -4.28 2.10 -2.95
C ALA A 130 -3.70 1.45 -4.22
N ALA A 131 -4.34 1.64 -5.38
CA ALA A 131 -3.83 1.17 -6.67
C ALA A 131 -2.43 1.72 -6.94
N LEU A 132 -2.25 3.03 -6.76
CA LEU A 132 -1.00 3.72 -7.03
C LEU A 132 0.13 3.22 -6.12
N VAL A 133 -0.15 3.02 -4.82
CA VAL A 133 0.82 2.46 -3.87
C VAL A 133 1.27 1.06 -4.28
N ILE A 134 0.33 0.19 -4.66
CA ILE A 134 0.64 -1.18 -5.11
C ILE A 134 1.47 -1.14 -6.40
N LEU A 135 1.04 -0.35 -7.39
CA LEU A 135 1.75 -0.21 -8.67
C LEU A 135 3.14 0.38 -8.50
N ALA A 136 3.30 1.38 -7.64
CA ALA A 136 4.60 1.96 -7.30
C ALA A 136 5.49 0.92 -6.61
N SER A 137 4.97 0.20 -5.62
CA SER A 137 5.72 -0.85 -4.90
C SER A 137 6.15 -1.98 -5.84
N ALA A 138 5.27 -2.42 -6.74
CA ALA A 138 5.54 -3.40 -7.78
C ALA A 138 6.61 -2.90 -8.76
N SER A 139 6.50 -1.65 -9.21
CA SER A 139 7.45 -1.05 -10.15
C SER A 139 8.84 -0.91 -9.53
N VAL A 140 8.94 -0.40 -8.28
CA VAL A 140 10.23 -0.26 -7.58
C VAL A 140 10.85 -1.63 -7.33
N SER A 141 10.07 -2.61 -6.86
CA SER A 141 10.58 -3.97 -6.63
C SER A 141 11.05 -4.63 -7.93
N GLY A 142 10.27 -4.51 -9.01
CA GLY A 142 10.65 -5.01 -10.34
C GLY A 142 11.92 -4.34 -10.86
N MET A 143 12.07 -3.03 -10.68
CA MET A 143 13.25 -2.28 -11.08
C MET A 143 14.50 -2.70 -10.30
N ILE A 144 14.38 -2.94 -8.98
CA ILE A 144 15.48 -3.47 -8.14
C ILE A 144 15.91 -4.86 -8.61
N VAL A 145 14.95 -5.73 -8.92
CA VAL A 145 15.23 -7.10 -9.38
C VAL A 145 15.91 -7.09 -10.75
N ARG A 146 15.41 -6.27 -11.67
CA ARG A 146 16.06 -6.04 -12.96
C ARG A 146 17.50 -5.53 -12.79
N HIS A 147 17.70 -4.54 -11.93
CA HIS A 147 19.03 -4.00 -11.67
C HIS A 147 19.98 -5.06 -11.07
N LYS A 148 19.48 -5.91 -10.17
CA LYS A 148 20.24 -7.07 -9.68
C LYS A 148 20.57 -8.09 -10.76
N LEU A 149 19.64 -8.38 -11.68
CA LEU A 149 19.85 -9.28 -12.82
C LEU A 149 20.95 -8.77 -13.78
N ASP A 150 20.99 -7.46 -14.00
CA ASP A 150 21.99 -6.82 -14.85
C ASP A 150 23.39 -6.81 -14.19
N HIS A 151 23.46 -6.71 -12.85
CA HIS A 151 24.72 -6.69 -12.11
C HIS A 151 25.20 -8.02 -11.50
N LEU A 152 24.39 -9.09 -11.53
CA LEU A 152 24.81 -10.41 -11.06
C LEU A 152 25.83 -11.00 -12.05
N ASP A 153 27.10 -10.72 -11.80
CA ASP A 153 28.19 -11.32 -12.51
C ASP A 153 28.15 -12.84 -12.27
N LEU A 154 28.17 -13.62 -13.35
CA LEU A 154 27.98 -15.08 -13.29
C LEU A 154 29.12 -15.80 -12.53
N VAL A 155 30.11 -15.03 -12.08
CA VAL A 155 31.32 -15.47 -11.39
C VAL A 155 31.09 -15.66 -9.88
N GLU A 156 30.09 -15.02 -9.27
CA GLU A 156 29.88 -15.12 -7.80
C GLU A 156 29.18 -16.44 -7.39
N VAL A 157 28.29 -16.97 -8.24
CA VAL A 157 27.59 -18.25 -8.00
C VAL A 157 28.56 -19.45 -8.12
N LEU A 158 29.69 -19.29 -8.81
CA LEU A 158 30.75 -20.31 -8.87
C LEU A 158 31.70 -20.29 -7.66
N LYS A 159 31.70 -19.24 -6.83
CA LYS A 159 32.57 -19.12 -5.64
C LYS A 159 31.93 -19.55 -4.32
N THR A 160 30.61 -19.79 -4.30
CA THR A 160 29.90 -20.30 -3.12
C THR A 160 29.85 -21.82 -3.05
N ARG A 161 30.51 -22.52 -3.98
CA ARG A 161 30.82 -23.96 -3.90
C ARG A 161 32.30 -24.16 -3.61
N GLU A 162 32.77 -23.62 -2.49
CA GLU A 162 33.81 -24.22 -1.65
C GLU A 162 33.39 -24.10 -0.18
#